data_AF-A0A445MSS1-F1
#
_entry.id   AF-A0A445MSS1-F1
#
_cell.length_a   1.000
_cell.length_b   1.000
_cell.length_c   1.000
_cell.angle_alpha   90.00
_cell.angle_beta   90.00
_cell.angle_gamma   90.00
#
_symmetry.space_group_name_H-M   'P 1'
#
loop_
_entity.id
_entity.type
_entity.pdbx_description
1 polymer ?
#
loop_
_entity_poly.entity_id
_entity_poly.type
_entity_poly.pdbx_seq_one_letter_code
_entity_poly.pdbx_strand_id
1 'polypeptide(L)'
;MTGPEWHIYIGRIPFAERSNFWVSFESDNKLTKTKSNIYNRCLPCITNLYEQLKHGCSSITLGTAYDCWKITAVLKGIEECQSLLHEFEIRFPGKYVYGKFGSGQANAKTRVVIFHAESIEERDWLESALAECLPVVDKKADIRISRACEVLYAELLGDWRNWQPETPTKPPSTISRGVL
;
A
#
# COMPACT_ATOMS: atom_id res chain seq x y z
N MET A 1 -8.85 -26.95 -23.79
CA MET A 1 -7.49 -26.67 -23.29
C MET A 1 -7.60 -25.48 -22.36
N THR A 2 -7.78 -25.73 -21.06
CA THR A 2 -7.78 -24.70 -20.03
C THR A 2 -6.33 -24.27 -19.83
N GLY A 3 -6.00 -23.03 -20.16
CA GLY A 3 -4.71 -22.45 -19.78
C GLY A 3 -4.50 -22.56 -18.27
N PRO A 4 -3.28 -22.35 -17.76
CA PRO A 4 -3.06 -22.31 -16.33
C PRO A 4 -4.04 -21.31 -15.72
N GLU A 5 -4.84 -21.79 -14.77
CA GLU A 5 -5.79 -20.97 -14.01
C GLU A 5 -4.99 -19.80 -13.41
N TRP A 6 -5.41 -18.59 -13.71
CA TRP A 6 -4.73 -17.39 -13.27
C TRP A 6 -4.99 -17.20 -11.78
N HIS A 7 -3.92 -17.00 -11.00
CA HIS A 7 -3.97 -16.91 -9.53
C HIS A 7 -3.08 -15.77 -9.04
N ILE A 8 -3.54 -15.07 -8.02
CA ILE A 8 -2.75 -14.15 -7.21
C ILE A 8 -1.81 -14.99 -6.34
N TYR A 9 -0.52 -14.91 -6.64
CA TYR A 9 0.49 -15.55 -5.81
C TYR A 9 0.57 -14.86 -4.45
N ILE A 10 0.54 -15.66 -3.39
CA ILE A 10 0.73 -15.21 -2.01
C ILE A 10 2.09 -15.74 -1.51
N GLY A 11 2.92 -14.86 -0.99
CA GLY A 11 4.18 -15.22 -0.35
C GLY A 11 3.99 -16.10 0.89
N ARG A 12 5.09 -16.63 1.44
CA ARG A 12 5.03 -17.51 2.61
C ARG A 12 4.45 -16.79 3.83
N ILE A 13 3.32 -17.30 4.34
CA ILE A 13 2.72 -16.84 5.59
C ILE A 13 3.51 -17.41 6.78
N PRO A 14 3.98 -16.58 7.72
CA PRO A 14 4.67 -17.06 8.91
C PRO A 14 3.70 -17.77 9.87
N PHE A 15 4.19 -18.79 10.58
CA PHE A 15 3.39 -19.63 11.49
C PHE A 15 2.84 -18.87 12.73
N ALA A 16 3.42 -17.72 13.06
CA ALA A 16 3.04 -16.95 14.25
C ALA A 16 2.05 -15.83 13.89
N GLU A 17 0.76 -16.13 13.85
CA GLU A 17 -0.30 -15.18 13.47
C GLU A 17 -0.38 -13.93 14.36
N ARG A 18 0.09 -14.01 15.62
CA ARG A 18 0.10 -12.90 16.59
C ARG A 18 1.33 -11.99 16.49
N SER A 19 2.26 -12.29 15.58
CA SER A 19 3.46 -11.49 15.34
C SER A 19 3.22 -10.32 14.39
N ASN A 20 4.17 -9.38 14.36
CA ASN A 20 4.26 -8.38 13.30
C ASN A 20 4.72 -9.04 12.02
N PHE A 21 3.87 -9.08 11.01
CA PHE A 21 4.28 -9.62 9.72
C PHE A 21 3.58 -8.94 8.55
N TRP A 22 4.26 -9.01 7.41
CA TRP A 22 3.73 -8.61 6.11
C TRP A 22 4.02 -9.72 5.12
N VAL A 23 2.99 -10.14 4.38
CA VAL A 23 3.09 -11.11 3.28
C VAL A 23 2.77 -10.38 1.99
N SER A 24 3.69 -10.39 1.04
CA SER A 24 3.44 -9.84 -0.29
C SER A 24 2.56 -10.77 -1.12
N PHE A 25 1.74 -10.18 -1.99
CA PHE A 25 1.02 -10.90 -3.02
C PHE A 25 1.17 -10.18 -4.37
N GLU A 26 1.06 -10.93 -5.47
CA GLU A 26 1.14 -10.41 -6.84
C GLU A 26 0.52 -11.39 -7.84
N SER A 27 -0.07 -10.88 -8.91
CA SER A 27 -0.55 -11.70 -10.04
C SER A 27 0.56 -12.40 -10.83
N ASP A 28 1.83 -12.15 -10.50
CA ASP A 28 3.02 -12.85 -10.98
C ASP A 28 3.72 -13.54 -9.79
N ASN A 29 3.87 -14.86 -9.88
CA ASN A 29 4.48 -15.68 -8.84
C ASN A 29 5.97 -15.39 -8.55
N LYS A 30 6.63 -14.62 -9.42
CA LYS A 30 8.01 -14.17 -9.20
C LYS A 30 8.10 -12.88 -8.39
N LEU A 31 6.97 -12.25 -8.07
CA LEU A 31 6.89 -10.93 -7.43
C LEU A 31 7.71 -9.88 -8.21
N THR A 32 7.65 -9.93 -9.56
CA THR A 32 8.52 -9.14 -10.44
C THR A 32 8.30 -7.64 -10.24
N LYS A 33 7.04 -7.17 -10.21
CA LYS A 33 6.75 -5.74 -10.00
C LYS A 33 7.11 -5.33 -8.58
N THR A 34 6.74 -6.14 -7.58
CA THR A 34 7.08 -5.86 -6.18
C THR A 34 8.59 -5.69 -5.96
N LYS A 35 9.41 -6.60 -6.50
CA LYS A 35 10.87 -6.53 -6.41
C LYS A 35 11.45 -5.36 -7.20
N SER A 36 10.96 -5.13 -8.42
CA SER A 36 11.37 -4.01 -9.27
C SER A 36 11.13 -2.67 -8.59
N ASN A 37 9.95 -2.49 -7.98
CA ASN A 37 9.54 -1.23 -7.37
C ASN A 37 10.42 -0.79 -6.20
N ILE A 38 11.05 -1.72 -5.48
CA ILE A 38 11.98 -1.37 -4.39
C ILE A 38 13.12 -0.49 -4.94
N TYR A 39 13.74 -0.90 -6.03
CA TYR A 39 14.92 -0.23 -6.58
C TYR A 39 14.58 0.84 -7.62
N ASN A 40 13.48 0.67 -8.35
CA ASN A 40 13.13 1.56 -9.46
C ASN A 40 12.11 2.65 -9.09
N ARG A 41 11.43 2.54 -7.94
CA ARG A 41 10.49 3.56 -7.45
C ARG A 41 10.83 4.02 -6.05
N CYS A 42 10.79 3.11 -5.06
CA CYS A 42 10.90 3.46 -3.65
C CYS A 42 12.26 4.08 -3.30
N LEU A 43 13.37 3.45 -3.70
CA LEU A 43 14.72 3.97 -3.46
C LEU A 43 14.91 5.35 -4.10
N PRO A 44 14.60 5.57 -5.40
CA PRO A 44 14.62 6.90 -6.00
C PRO A 44 13.79 7.95 -5.27
N CYS A 45 12.57 7.63 -4.81
CA CYS A 45 11.75 8.56 -4.02
C CYS A 45 12.45 8.99 -2.72
N ILE A 46 13.00 8.03 -1.97
CA ILE A 46 13.66 8.29 -0.69
C ILE A 46 14.96 9.09 -0.91
N THR A 47 15.74 8.74 -1.92
CA THR A 47 16.96 9.48 -2.30
C THR A 47 16.62 10.92 -2.70
N ASN A 48 15.57 11.12 -3.50
CA ASN A 48 15.10 12.45 -3.89
C ASN A 48 14.63 13.29 -2.68
N LEU A 49 13.91 12.68 -1.73
CA LEU A 49 13.54 13.37 -0.48
C LEU A 49 14.79 13.75 0.32
N TYR A 50 15.72 12.82 0.49
CA TYR A 50 16.96 13.06 1.24
C TYR A 50 17.77 14.23 0.66
N GLU A 51 17.95 14.28 -0.66
CA GLU A 51 18.71 15.36 -1.30
C GLU A 51 18.00 16.71 -1.15
N GLN A 52 16.68 16.78 -1.31
CA GLN A 52 15.94 18.04 -1.11
C GLN A 52 16.03 18.55 0.33
N LEU A 53 15.96 17.65 1.31
CA LEU A 53 16.15 18.01 2.73
C LEU A 53 17.58 18.51 3.00
N LYS A 54 18.59 17.85 2.43
CA LYS A 54 20.00 18.23 2.56
C LYS A 54 20.29 19.62 1.98
N HIS A 55 19.61 20.00 0.90
CA HIS A 55 19.73 21.34 0.30
C HIS A 55 18.86 22.41 0.98
N GLY A 56 18.09 22.05 2.01
CA GLY A 56 17.27 23.00 2.76
C GLY A 56 16.07 23.54 1.98
N CYS A 57 15.51 22.75 1.05
CA CYS A 57 14.36 23.16 0.25
C CYS A 57 13.14 23.45 1.15
N SER A 58 12.48 24.58 0.90
CA SER A 58 11.22 24.97 1.58
C SER A 58 9.99 24.26 1.02
N SER A 59 10.14 23.57 -0.11
CA SER A 59 9.16 22.69 -0.73
C SER A 59 9.82 21.35 -1.11
N ILE A 60 9.00 20.29 -1.16
CA ILE A 60 9.40 18.96 -1.61
C ILE A 60 8.66 18.63 -2.90
N THR A 61 9.42 18.42 -3.97
CA THR A 61 8.96 17.77 -5.18
C THR A 61 8.83 16.27 -4.91
N LEU A 62 7.59 15.77 -4.89
CA LEU A 62 7.27 14.40 -4.52
C LEU A 62 7.60 13.38 -5.63
N GLY A 63 7.59 13.82 -6.90
CA GLY A 63 7.79 12.94 -8.05
C GLY A 63 6.82 11.76 -8.03
N THR A 64 7.31 10.54 -8.28
CA THR A 64 6.49 9.33 -8.31
C THR A 64 5.85 8.96 -6.95
N ALA A 65 6.29 9.56 -5.83
CA ALA A 65 5.62 9.39 -4.54
C ALA A 65 4.23 10.05 -4.53
N TYR A 66 4.02 11.08 -5.37
CA TYR A 66 2.72 11.72 -5.58
C TYR A 66 1.76 10.88 -6.41
N ASP A 67 2.15 9.74 -6.99
CA ASP A 67 1.22 8.85 -7.69
C ASP A 67 1.19 7.45 -7.10
N CYS A 68 1.91 7.24 -6.00
CA CYS A 68 1.96 5.96 -5.31
C CYS A 68 0.85 5.89 -4.26
N TRP A 69 -0.06 4.93 -4.42
CA TRP A 69 -1.26 4.80 -3.59
C TRP A 69 -1.29 3.46 -2.85
N LYS A 70 -1.98 3.47 -1.71
CA LYS A 70 -2.39 2.29 -0.95
C LYS A 70 -3.91 2.29 -0.83
N ILE A 71 -4.52 1.19 -1.26
CA ILE A 71 -5.94 0.94 -1.09
C ILE A 71 -6.05 -0.23 -0.11
N THR A 72 -6.50 0.08 1.10
CA THR A 72 -6.37 -0.80 2.25
C THR A 72 -7.73 -1.29 2.72
N ALA A 73 -7.98 -2.59 2.61
CA ALA A 73 -9.11 -3.25 3.25
C ALA A 73 -8.74 -3.62 4.69
N VAL A 74 -9.54 -3.19 5.67
CA VAL A 74 -9.37 -3.56 7.08
C VAL A 74 -10.28 -4.75 7.42
N LEU A 75 -9.67 -5.85 7.88
CA LEU A 75 -10.30 -7.15 8.08
C LEU A 75 -9.98 -7.71 9.48
N LYS A 76 -10.65 -8.79 9.89
CA LYS A 76 -10.52 -9.37 11.23
C LYS A 76 -9.27 -10.23 11.39
N GLY A 77 -8.93 -11.02 10.39
CA GLY A 77 -7.86 -12.00 10.45
C GLY A 77 -7.23 -12.32 9.10
N ILE A 78 -6.37 -13.35 9.10
CA ILE A 78 -5.65 -13.81 7.91
C ILE A 78 -6.59 -14.53 6.96
N GLU A 79 -7.52 -15.32 7.49
CA GLU A 79 -8.52 -16.03 6.70
C GLU A 79 -9.33 -15.05 5.84
N GLU A 80 -9.82 -13.95 6.41
CA GLU A 80 -10.54 -12.93 5.64
C GLU A 80 -9.63 -12.24 4.60
N CYS A 81 -8.34 -12.02 4.91
CA CYS A 81 -7.39 -11.49 3.93
C CYS A 81 -7.27 -12.43 2.72
N GLN A 82 -7.17 -13.74 2.94
CA GLN A 82 -7.09 -14.73 1.88
C GLN A 82 -8.42 -14.86 1.12
N SER A 83 -9.55 -14.86 1.83
CA SER A 83 -10.88 -14.85 1.21
C SER A 83 -11.11 -13.63 0.34
N LEU A 84 -10.62 -12.45 0.73
CA LEU A 84 -10.67 -11.24 -0.10
C LEU A 84 -9.87 -11.39 -1.39
N LEU A 85 -8.64 -11.90 -1.31
CA LEU A 85 -7.83 -12.12 -2.50
C LEU A 85 -8.47 -13.15 -3.44
N HIS A 86 -9.04 -14.23 -2.88
CA HIS A 86 -9.74 -15.24 -3.66
C HIS A 86 -11.01 -14.70 -4.32
N GLU A 87 -11.84 -13.94 -3.59
CA GLU A 87 -13.03 -13.30 -4.16
C GLU A 87 -12.65 -12.31 -5.28
N PHE A 88 -11.53 -11.60 -5.12
CA PHE A 88 -10.99 -10.74 -6.15
C PHE A 88 -10.62 -11.54 -7.42
N GLU A 89 -10.02 -12.72 -7.28
CA GLU A 89 -9.70 -13.58 -8.42
C GLU A 89 -10.93 -14.00 -9.22
N ILE A 90 -12.00 -14.38 -8.51
CA ILE A 90 -13.26 -14.82 -9.11
C ILE A 90 -13.91 -13.68 -9.91
N ARG A 91 -13.96 -12.48 -9.34
CA ARG A 91 -14.65 -11.33 -9.96
C ARG A 91 -13.85 -10.66 -11.06
N PHE A 92 -12.53 -10.61 -10.91
CA PHE A 92 -11.64 -9.85 -11.77
C PHE A 92 -10.53 -10.72 -12.37
N PRO A 93 -10.89 -11.79 -13.10
CA PRO A 93 -9.91 -12.74 -13.62
C PRO A 93 -8.93 -12.06 -14.58
N GLY A 94 -7.64 -12.35 -14.42
CA GLY A 94 -6.56 -11.84 -15.28
C GLY A 94 -6.16 -10.38 -15.01
N LYS A 95 -6.77 -9.70 -14.03
CA LYS A 95 -6.40 -8.33 -13.68
C LYS A 95 -5.15 -8.30 -12.82
N TYR A 96 -4.10 -7.66 -13.33
CA TYR A 96 -2.83 -7.58 -12.63
C TYR A 96 -2.95 -6.71 -11.36
N VAL A 97 -2.67 -7.32 -10.21
CA VAL A 97 -2.67 -6.68 -8.89
C VAL A 97 -1.45 -7.10 -8.09
N TYR A 98 -1.06 -6.26 -7.15
CA TYR A 98 0.07 -6.52 -6.26
C TYR A 98 -0.09 -5.71 -4.98
N GLY A 99 0.55 -6.19 -3.92
CA GLY A 99 0.35 -5.61 -2.61
C GLY A 99 0.92 -6.45 -1.49
N LYS A 100 0.39 -6.23 -0.30
CA LYS A 100 0.73 -7.03 0.88
C LYS A 100 -0.44 -7.10 1.85
N PHE A 101 -0.48 -8.13 2.68
CA PHE A 101 -1.39 -8.20 3.80
C PHE A 101 -0.66 -8.53 5.09
N GLY A 102 -1.29 -8.23 6.23
CA GLY A 102 -0.73 -8.50 7.54
C GLY A 102 -1.02 -7.39 8.55
N SER A 103 -0.05 -7.15 9.45
CA SER A 103 -0.11 -6.10 10.48
C SER A 103 1.28 -5.60 10.81
N GLY A 104 1.42 -4.29 10.99
CA GLY A 104 2.62 -3.68 11.56
C GLY A 104 2.65 -3.66 13.10
N GLN A 105 1.57 -4.06 13.76
CA GLN A 105 1.41 -4.02 15.22
C GLN A 105 1.16 -5.41 15.82
N ALA A 106 1.88 -5.69 16.90
CA ALA A 106 1.88 -7.01 17.50
C ALA A 106 0.58 -7.13 18.29
N ASN A 107 -0.06 -8.29 18.24
CA ASN A 107 -1.38 -8.49 18.83
C ASN A 107 -2.47 -7.53 18.32
N ALA A 108 -2.31 -6.95 17.12
CA ALA A 108 -3.39 -6.17 16.50
C ALA A 108 -4.66 -7.02 16.39
N LYS A 109 -5.81 -6.42 16.70
CA LYS A 109 -7.13 -7.06 16.62
C LYS A 109 -7.65 -7.18 15.19
N THR A 110 -6.97 -6.54 14.24
CA THR A 110 -7.32 -6.51 12.82
C THR A 110 -6.11 -6.87 11.98
N ARG A 111 -6.36 -7.31 10.76
CA ARG A 111 -5.38 -7.45 9.68
C ARG A 111 -5.81 -6.54 8.55
N VAL A 112 -4.89 -6.27 7.64
CA VAL A 112 -5.20 -5.46 6.47
C VAL A 112 -4.70 -6.13 5.20
N VAL A 113 -5.42 -5.93 4.10
CA VAL A 113 -4.92 -6.18 2.74
C VAL A 113 -4.70 -4.83 2.08
N ILE A 114 -3.49 -4.58 1.62
CA ILE A 114 -3.08 -3.34 0.97
C ILE A 114 -2.78 -3.65 -0.48
N PHE A 115 -3.59 -3.11 -1.38
CA PHE A 115 -3.30 -3.06 -2.81
C PHE A 115 -2.49 -1.81 -3.12
N HIS A 116 -1.51 -1.93 -4.00
CA HIS A 116 -0.71 -0.80 -4.47
C HIS A 116 -1.18 -0.37 -5.86
N ALA A 117 -1.25 0.95 -6.06
CA ALA A 117 -1.55 1.56 -7.35
C ALA A 117 -0.52 2.64 -7.68
N GLU A 118 -0.22 2.81 -8.96
CA GLU A 118 0.78 3.77 -9.44
C GLU A 118 0.17 4.91 -10.25
N SER A 119 -1.15 4.95 -10.35
CA SER A 119 -1.92 6.05 -10.93
C SER A 119 -3.25 6.25 -10.19
N ILE A 120 -3.90 7.37 -10.46
CA ILE A 120 -5.23 7.68 -9.91
C ILE A 120 -6.30 6.74 -10.49
N GLU A 121 -6.19 6.36 -11.76
CA GLU A 121 -7.11 5.46 -12.44
C GLU A 121 -7.01 4.04 -11.87
N GLU A 122 -5.78 3.55 -11.63
CA GLU A 122 -5.58 2.26 -10.96
C GLU A 122 -6.13 2.27 -9.53
N ARG A 123 -5.96 3.38 -8.80
CA ARG A 123 -6.52 3.56 -7.46
C ARG A 123 -8.04 3.48 -7.47
N ASP A 124 -8.70 4.23 -8.35
CA ASP A 124 -10.17 4.31 -8.41
C ASP A 124 -10.78 2.98 -8.86
N TRP A 125 -10.11 2.31 -9.79
CA TRP A 125 -10.49 0.96 -10.19
C TRP A 125 -10.36 -0.03 -9.04
N LEU A 126 -9.25 -0.01 -8.28
CA LEU A 126 -9.05 -0.89 -7.13
C LEU A 126 -10.04 -0.60 -6.00
N GLU A 127 -10.34 0.67 -5.72
CA GLU A 127 -11.37 1.05 -4.75
C GLU A 127 -12.72 0.45 -5.12
N SER A 128 -13.14 0.64 -6.38
CA SER A 128 -14.40 0.10 -6.89
C SER A 128 -14.43 -1.42 -6.83
N ALA A 129 -13.35 -2.08 -7.27
CA ALA A 129 -13.23 -3.53 -7.25
C ALA A 129 -13.32 -4.10 -5.83
N LEU A 130 -12.66 -3.46 -4.86
CA LEU A 130 -12.74 -3.87 -3.46
C LEU A 130 -14.13 -3.63 -2.86
N ALA A 131 -14.81 -2.55 -3.24
CA ALA A 131 -16.17 -2.28 -2.79
C ALA A 131 -17.15 -3.39 -3.24
N GLU A 132 -16.88 -4.06 -4.37
CA GLU A 132 -17.64 -5.21 -4.84
C GLU A 132 -17.30 -6.52 -4.11
N CYS A 133 -16.02 -6.74 -3.77
CA CYS A 133 -15.59 -7.98 -3.09
C CYS A 133 -15.92 -8.00 -1.59
N LEU A 134 -15.75 -6.86 -0.89
CA LEU A 134 -15.78 -6.83 0.58
C LEU A 134 -17.10 -7.30 1.20
N PRO A 135 -18.30 -7.00 0.66
CA PRO A 135 -19.56 -7.46 1.25
C PRO A 135 -19.71 -8.98 1.36
N VAL A 136 -18.98 -9.73 0.51
CA VAL A 136 -18.95 -11.21 0.54
C VAL A 136 -18.09 -11.72 1.69
N VAL A 137 -17.00 -11.01 1.99
CA VAL A 137 -16.00 -11.42 2.99
C VAL A 137 -16.33 -10.88 4.38
N ASP A 138 -16.57 -9.58 4.50
CA ASP A 138 -16.96 -8.93 5.73
C ASP A 138 -17.76 -7.65 5.45
N LYS A 139 -19.06 -7.70 5.75
CA LYS A 139 -20.00 -6.57 5.57
C LYS A 139 -19.66 -5.33 6.39
N LYS A 140 -18.77 -5.44 7.38
CA LYS A 140 -18.32 -4.32 8.22
C LYS A 140 -16.89 -3.89 7.89
N ALA A 141 -16.25 -4.50 6.89
CA ALA A 141 -14.94 -4.08 6.46
C ALA A 141 -14.97 -2.68 5.88
N ASP A 142 -13.83 -2.02 5.96
CA ASP A 142 -13.68 -0.63 5.57
C ASP A 142 -12.51 -0.50 4.59
N ILE A 143 -12.66 0.39 3.61
CA ILE A 143 -11.62 0.73 2.64
C ILE A 143 -10.98 2.04 3.07
N ARG A 144 -9.67 2.03 3.24
CA ARG A 144 -8.86 3.21 3.56
C ARG A 144 -7.87 3.46 2.43
N ILE A 145 -7.94 4.66 1.86
CA ILE A 145 -7.02 5.10 0.82
C ILE A 145 -6.01 6.07 1.40
N SER A 146 -4.75 5.92 1.03
CA SER A 146 -3.72 6.94 1.30
C SER A 146 -2.56 6.90 0.31
N ARG A 147 -1.68 7.90 0.42
CA ARG A 147 -0.38 7.88 -0.28
C ARG A 147 0.48 6.76 0.29
N ALA A 148 1.15 6.01 -0.57
CA ALA A 148 1.96 4.88 -0.14
C ALA A 148 3.07 5.28 0.84
N CYS A 149 3.66 6.46 0.64
CA CYS A 149 4.69 7.00 1.51
C CYS A 149 4.15 8.00 2.54
N GLU A 150 2.83 8.07 2.78
CA GLU A 150 2.22 8.99 3.77
C GLU A 150 3.04 9.09 5.06
N VAL A 151 3.30 7.95 5.72
CA VAL A 151 4.03 7.89 6.99
C VAL A 151 5.41 8.54 6.93
N LEU A 152 6.12 8.41 5.80
CA LEU A 152 7.46 8.97 5.63
C LEU A 152 7.45 10.51 5.52
N TYR A 153 6.43 11.07 4.88
CA TYR A 153 6.36 12.51 4.58
C TYR A 153 5.42 13.27 5.52
N ALA A 154 4.53 12.61 6.27
CA ALA A 154 3.46 13.28 7.03
C ALA A 154 3.97 14.27 8.08
N GLU A 155 5.11 13.99 8.73
CA GLU A 155 5.71 14.93 9.68
C GLU A 155 6.19 16.21 8.99
N LEU A 156 6.74 16.08 7.78
CA LEU A 156 7.28 17.18 6.99
C LEU A 156 6.19 17.97 6.26
N LEU A 157 5.22 17.29 5.67
CA LEU A 157 4.27 17.86 4.71
C LEU A 157 2.84 17.95 5.24
N GLY A 158 2.52 17.28 6.35
CA GLY A 158 1.16 17.20 6.90
C GLY A 158 0.25 16.22 6.18
N ASP A 159 -1.06 16.46 6.29
CA ASP A 159 -2.08 15.57 5.73
C ASP A 159 -1.90 15.41 4.22
N TRP A 160 -1.74 14.17 3.77
CA TRP A 160 -1.51 13.82 2.38
C TRP A 160 -2.61 14.26 1.44
N ARG A 161 -3.83 14.45 1.95
CA ARG A 161 -4.98 14.94 1.17
C ARG A 161 -4.75 16.35 0.62
N ASN A 162 -3.86 17.11 1.24
CA ASN A 162 -3.52 18.47 0.85
C ASN A 162 -2.21 18.56 0.05
N TRP A 163 -1.51 17.44 -0.16
CA TRP A 163 -0.28 17.44 -0.92
C TRP A 163 -0.55 17.80 -2.38
N GLN A 164 0.43 18.45 -2.99
CA GLN A 164 0.53 18.75 -4.41
C GLN A 164 1.83 18.14 -4.95
N PRO A 165 2.03 17.99 -6.28
CA PRO A 165 3.27 17.46 -6.84
C PRO A 165 4.53 18.12 -6.26
N GLU A 166 4.45 19.42 -5.99
CA GLU A 166 5.36 20.17 -5.15
C GLU A 166 4.62 20.65 -3.89
N THR A 167 5.05 20.18 -2.72
CA THR A 167 4.37 20.46 -1.44
C THR A 167 5.29 21.24 -0.48
N PRO A 168 4.85 22.38 0.07
CA PRO A 168 5.63 23.11 1.08
C PRO A 168 5.92 22.28 2.32
N THR A 169 7.13 22.43 2.88
CA THR A 169 7.44 21.84 4.19
C THR A 169 6.78 22.65 5.31
N LYS A 170 6.38 21.97 6.38
CA LYS A 170 5.89 22.63 7.59
C LYS A 170 7.03 23.43 8.24
N PRO A 171 6.72 24.57 8.89
CA PRO A 171 7.70 25.29 9.68
C PRO A 171 8.32 24.39 10.76
N PRO A 172 9.64 24.48 11.02
CA PRO A 172 10.33 23.65 12.01
C PRO A 172 9.70 23.67 13.41
N SER A 173 9.03 24.77 13.78
CA SER A 173 8.29 24.93 15.04
C SER A 173 7.09 23.98 15.20
N THR A 174 6.69 23.31 14.12
CA THR A 174 5.53 22.40 14.08
C THR A 174 5.94 20.94 13.90
N ILE A 175 7.23 20.68 13.66
CA ILE A 175 7.79 19.33 13.52
C ILE A 175 8.15 18.85 14.93
N SER A 176 7.37 17.91 15.47
CA SER A 176 7.74 17.23 16.70
C SER A 176 9.10 16.56 16.51
N ARG A 177 10.11 16.95 17.30
CA ARG A 177 11.38 16.22 17.36
C ARG A 177 11.09 14.81 17.86
N GLY A 178 10.94 13.86 16.94
CA GLY A 178 10.87 12.44 17.25
C GLY A 178 12.19 11.99 17.87
N VAL A 179 12.11 11.42 19.06
CA VAL A 179 13.21 10.70 19.71
C VAL A 179 13.52 9.48 18.85
N LEU A 180 14.77 9.38 18.39
CA LEU A 180 15.33 8.19 17.74
C LEU A 180 15.19 6.95 18.62
#